data_AF-D9Q067-F1
#
_entry.id   AF-D9Q067-F1
#
_cell.length_a   1.000
_cell.length_b   1.000
_cell.length_c   1.000
_cell.angle_alpha   90.00
_cell.angle_beta   90.00
_cell.angle_gamma   90.00
#
_symmetry.space_group_name_H-M   'P 1'
#
loop_
_entity.id
_entity.type
_entity.pdbx_description
1 polymer ?
#
loop_
_entity_poly.entity_id
_entity_poly.type
_entity_poly.pdbx_seq_one_letter_code
_entity_poly.pdbx_strand_id
1 'polypeptide(L)'
;MNGGRDRAIKEALLSQLKGKVPLDDVIEWLWDDFGLKAKRSWDDVGKVITSSNEILPQDVAVFMIEEGVTPDEGAWSVLPAPKGLRGSGNIKANNGS
;
A
#
# COMPACT_ATOMS: atom_id res chain seq x y z
N MET A 1 14.94 6.22 -4.87
CA MET A 1 13.77 5.85 -5.70
C MET A 1 12.77 5.12 -4.79
N ASN A 2 11.78 5.83 -4.24
CA ASN A 2 10.79 5.29 -3.29
C ASN A 2 9.45 4.87 -3.93
N GLY A 3 9.20 5.20 -5.21
CA GLY A 3 7.89 5.02 -5.85
C GLY A 3 7.39 3.58 -5.98
N GLY A 4 8.28 2.57 -5.98
CA GLY A 4 7.88 1.16 -6.02
C GLY A 4 7.25 0.67 -4.71
N ARG A 5 7.68 1.23 -3.56
CA ARG A 5 7.14 0.86 -2.25
C ARG A 5 5.78 1.49 -2.04
N ASP A 6 5.66 2.78 -2.33
CA ASP A 6 4.41 3.53 -2.13
C ASP A 6 3.30 2.94 -3.00
N ARG A 7 3.64 2.57 -4.25
CA ARG A 7 2.74 1.84 -5.13
C ARG A 7 2.24 0.52 -4.51
N ALA A 8 3.14 -0.30 -3.97
CA ALA A 8 2.77 -1.57 -3.36
C ALA A 8 1.86 -1.40 -2.13
N ILE A 9 2.11 -0.38 -1.30
CA ILE A 9 1.25 -0.06 -0.15
C ILE A 9 -0.14 0.36 -0.63
N LYS A 10 -0.23 1.26 -1.61
CA LYS A 10 -1.50 1.68 -2.21
C LYS A 10 -2.28 0.50 -2.79
N GLU A 11 -1.63 -0.40 -3.51
CA GLU A 11 -2.25 -1.62 -4.04
C GLU A 11 -2.81 -2.52 -2.92
N ALA A 12 -2.06 -2.68 -1.82
CA ALA A 12 -2.51 -3.47 -0.67
C ALA A 12 -3.71 -2.84 0.04
N LEU A 13 -3.70 -1.52 0.26
CA LEU A 13 -4.82 -0.78 0.85
C LEU A 13 -6.07 -0.86 -0.03
N LEU A 14 -5.91 -0.67 -1.35
CA LEU A 14 -7.02 -0.77 -2.30
C LEU A 14 -7.66 -2.16 -2.34
N SER A 15 -6.84 -3.21 -2.23
CA SER A 15 -7.35 -4.59 -2.14
C SER A 15 -8.23 -4.79 -0.91
N GLN A 16 -7.92 -4.12 0.20
CA GLN A 16 -8.71 -4.18 1.44
C GLN A 16 -9.99 -3.34 1.38
N LEU A 17 -9.95 -2.23 0.65
CA LEU A 17 -11.09 -1.33 0.46
C LEU A 17 -12.12 -1.93 -0.51
N LYS A 18 -11.65 -2.68 -1.51
CA LYS A 18 -12.51 -3.31 -2.53
C LYS A 18 -13.56 -4.22 -1.91
N GLY A 19 -14.83 -3.91 -2.17
CA GLY A 19 -15.97 -4.66 -1.65
C GLY A 19 -16.43 -4.25 -0.24
N LYS A 20 -15.73 -3.30 0.40
CA LYS A 20 -16.17 -2.65 1.65
C LYS A 20 -16.74 -1.27 1.41
N VAL A 21 -16.16 -0.54 0.46
CA VAL A 21 -16.60 0.81 0.05
C VAL A 21 -17.18 0.73 -1.38
N PRO A 22 -18.31 1.41 -1.66
CA PRO A 22 -18.82 1.58 -3.02
C PRO A 22 -17.79 2.23 -3.95
N LEU A 23 -17.76 1.77 -5.20
CA LEU A 23 -16.81 2.29 -6.19
C LEU A 23 -17.03 3.78 -6.49
N ASP A 24 -18.28 4.22 -6.47
CA ASP A 24 -18.63 5.62 -6.74
C ASP A 24 -18.05 6.57 -5.68
N ASP A 25 -18.07 6.18 -4.40
CA ASP A 25 -17.53 7.00 -3.31
C ASP A 25 -16.01 7.18 -3.46
N VAL A 26 -15.30 6.15 -3.93
CA VAL A 26 -13.86 6.26 -4.25
C VAL A 26 -13.61 7.19 -5.44
N ILE A 27 -14.49 7.18 -6.43
CA ILE A 27 -14.38 8.04 -7.62
C ILE A 27 -14.68 9.50 -7.25
N GLU A 28 -15.67 9.72 -6.38
CA GLU A 28 -16.00 11.04 -5.84
C GLU A 28 -14.83 11.59 -5.03
N TRP A 29 -14.27 10.80 -4.12
CA TRP A 29 -13.05 11.16 -3.37
C TRP A 29 -11.88 11.55 -4.29
N LEU A 30 -11.61 10.77 -5.34
CA LEU A 30 -10.56 11.10 -6.31
C LEU A 30 -10.79 12.46 -7.01
N TRP A 31 -12.05 12.76 -7.31
CA TRP A 31 -12.41 14.00 -7.97
C TRP A 31 -12.37 15.20 -7.02
N ASP A 32 -12.90 15.06 -5.81
CA ASP A 32 -13.04 16.17 -4.87
C ASP A 32 -11.71 16.58 -4.22
N ASP A 33 -10.88 15.60 -3.82
CA ASP A 33 -9.64 15.89 -3.09
C ASP A 33 -8.46 16.16 -4.02
N PHE A 34 -8.43 15.52 -5.19
CA PHE A 34 -7.27 15.54 -6.10
C PHE A 34 -7.61 16.05 -7.50
N GLY A 35 -8.89 16.25 -7.85
CA GLY A 35 -9.29 16.60 -9.21
C GLY A 35 -9.02 15.50 -10.25
N LEU A 36 -8.85 14.26 -9.81
CA LEU A 36 -8.46 13.13 -10.65
C LEU A 36 -9.70 12.38 -11.15
N LYS A 37 -9.73 12.12 -12.46
CA LYS A 37 -10.82 11.37 -13.10
C LYS A 37 -10.43 9.91 -13.27
N ALA A 38 -11.25 9.02 -12.73
CA ALA A 38 -11.20 7.59 -13.02
C ALA A 38 -12.49 7.15 -13.73
N LYS A 39 -12.38 6.11 -14.54
CA LYS A 39 -13.54 5.38 -15.08
C LYS A 39 -14.19 4.59 -13.95
N ARG A 40 -15.47 4.25 -14.14
CA ARG A 40 -16.27 3.44 -13.21
C ARG A 40 -15.85 1.96 -13.22
N SER A 41 -14.60 1.70 -12.89
CA SER A 41 -13.96 0.39 -12.79
C SER A 41 -12.87 0.41 -11.71
N TRP A 42 -12.86 -0.61 -10.85
CA TRP A 42 -11.80 -0.81 -9.85
C TRP A 42 -10.40 -0.91 -10.45
N ASP A 43 -10.26 -1.46 -11.66
CA ASP A 43 -8.98 -1.56 -12.36
C ASP A 43 -8.45 -0.17 -12.75
N ASP A 44 -9.33 0.72 -13.21
CA ASP A 44 -8.97 2.06 -13.62
C ASP A 44 -8.67 2.96 -12.41
N VAL A 45 -9.55 2.92 -11.39
CA VAL A 45 -9.34 3.58 -10.09
C VAL A 45 -8.01 3.15 -9.47
N GLY A 46 -7.72 1.84 -9.46
CA GLY A 46 -6.46 1.32 -8.94
C GLY A 46 -5.25 1.86 -9.70
N LYS A 47 -5.33 1.96 -11.03
CA LYS A 47 -4.25 2.55 -11.85
C LYS A 47 -4.05 4.04 -11.56
N VAL A 48 -5.12 4.82 -11.45
CA VAL A 48 -5.06 6.26 -11.15
C VAL A 48 -4.37 6.48 -9.80
N ILE A 49 -4.81 5.77 -8.75
CA ILE A 49 -4.27 5.91 -7.40
C ILE A 49 -2.79 5.51 -7.32
N THR A 50 -2.45 4.36 -7.92
CA THR A 50 -1.10 3.79 -7.84
C THR A 50 -0.07 4.50 -8.70
N SER A 51 -0.52 5.13 -9.80
CA SER A 51 0.36 5.86 -10.73
C SER A 51 0.46 7.34 -10.41
N SER A 52 -0.46 7.88 -9.60
CA SER A 52 -0.41 9.26 -9.13
C SER A 52 0.69 9.44 -8.08
N ASN A 53 1.49 10.49 -8.26
CA ASN A 53 2.45 10.95 -7.24
C ASN A 53 1.80 11.89 -6.21
N GLU A 54 0.58 12.38 -6.49
CA GLU A 54 -0.13 13.32 -5.63
C GLU A 54 -0.83 12.60 -4.49
N ILE A 55 -1.39 11.41 -4.78
CA ILE A 55 -2.01 10.57 -3.76
C ILE A 55 -0.90 9.87 -2.98
N LEU A 56 -0.85 9.99 -1.67
CA LEU A 56 0.07 9.27 -0.81
C LEU A 56 -0.60 8.01 -0.24
N PRO A 57 0.17 6.99 0.17
CA PRO A 57 -0.38 5.83 0.88
C PRO A 57 -1.19 6.21 2.14
N GLN A 58 -0.79 7.29 2.82
CA GLN A 58 -1.48 7.82 3.99
C GLN A 58 -2.88 8.34 3.64
N ASP A 59 -3.03 9.02 2.51
CA ASP A 59 -4.33 9.57 2.09
C ASP A 59 -5.33 8.45 1.83
N VAL A 60 -4.90 7.36 1.19
CA VAL A 60 -5.73 6.16 0.98
C VAL A 60 -6.16 5.55 2.33
N ALA A 61 -5.26 5.52 3.31
CA ALA A 61 -5.57 4.98 4.63
C ALA A 61 -6.51 5.88 5.44
N VAL A 62 -6.39 7.21 5.31
CA VAL A 62 -7.32 8.17 5.92
C VAL A 62 -8.70 7.99 5.32
N PHE A 63 -8.81 7.96 3.99
CA PHE A 63 -10.08 7.71 3.31
C PHE A 63 -10.72 6.38 3.74
N MET A 64 -9.92 5.30 3.87
CA MET A 64 -10.42 4.04 4.43
C MET A 64 -11.09 4.23 5.80
N ILE A 65 -10.45 4.97 6.71
CA ILE A 65 -10.96 5.21 8.07
C ILE A 65 -12.24 6.05 8.06
N GLU A 66 -12.29 7.07 7.21
CA GLU A 66 -13.48 7.93 7.03
C GLU A 66 -14.69 7.13 6.55
N GLU A 67 -14.47 6.17 5.65
CA GLU A 67 -15.47 5.21 5.17
C GLU A 67 -15.76 4.06 6.15
N GLY A 68 -15.21 4.11 7.37
CA GLY A 68 -15.43 3.10 8.42
C GLY A 68 -14.66 1.79 8.20
N VAL A 69 -13.66 1.78 7.32
CA VAL A 69 -12.78 0.64 7.07
C VAL A 69 -11.44 0.85 7.77
N THR A 70 -11.16 0.04 8.80
CA THR A 70 -9.83 0.07 9.43
C THR A 70 -8.79 -0.62 8.53
N PRO A 71 -7.71 0.06 8.11
CA PRO A 71 -6.62 -0.56 7.37
C PRO A 71 -5.82 -1.52 8.27
N ASP A 72 -5.48 -2.69 7.74
CA ASP A 72 -4.64 -3.66 8.44
C ASP A 72 -3.20 -3.13 8.60
N GLU A 73 -2.60 -3.26 9.79
CA GLU A 73 -1.22 -2.80 10.05
C GLU A 73 -0.18 -3.50 9.15
N GLY A 74 -0.49 -4.70 8.66
CA GLY A 74 0.30 -5.43 7.68
C GLY A 74 0.36 -4.77 6.30
N ALA A 75 -0.57 -3.87 5.96
CA ALA A 75 -0.56 -3.10 4.71
C ALA A 75 0.69 -2.21 4.59
N TRP A 76 1.17 -1.70 5.72
CA TRP A 76 2.40 -0.89 5.81
C TRP A 76 3.67 -1.76 5.72
N SER A 77 3.50 -3.05 6.03
CA SER A 77 4.57 -4.06 6.13
C SER A 77 4.79 -4.84 4.84
N VAL A 78 4.27 -4.40 3.68
CA VAL A 78 4.54 -4.96 2.32
C VAL A 78 6.02 -4.95 1.88
N LEU A 79 6.93 -4.82 2.83
CA LEU A 79 8.33 -5.21 2.73
C LEU A 79 8.42 -6.68 2.28
N PRO A 80 9.27 -7.03 1.29
CA PRO A 80 9.98 -8.29 1.45
C PRO A 80 10.70 -8.21 2.80
N ALA A 81 10.43 -9.14 3.72
CA ALA A 81 11.24 -9.30 4.92
C ALA A 81 12.71 -9.16 4.52
N PRO A 82 13.54 -8.39 5.26
CA PRO A 82 14.93 -8.22 4.89
C PRO A 82 15.54 -9.60 4.71
N LYS A 83 15.82 -9.96 3.45
CA LYS A 83 16.49 -11.20 3.06
C LYS A 83 17.95 -11.02 3.46
N GLY A 84 18.19 -11.04 4.76
CA GLY A 84 19.40 -10.50 5.37
C GLY A 84 19.49 -10.69 6.88
N LEU A 85 18.68 -11.57 7.47
CA LEU A 85 18.96 -12.18 8.78
C LEU A 85 19.01 -13.71 8.67
N ARG A 86 19.71 -14.20 7.63
CA ARG A 86 20.45 -15.45 7.80
C ARG A 86 21.74 -15.07 8.52
N GLY A 87 21.67 -15.00 9.84
CA GLY A 87 22.86 -15.19 10.66
C GLY A 87 23.38 -16.58 10.37
N SER A 88 24.29 -16.69 9.41
CA SER A 88 25.15 -17.84 9.22
C SER A 88 25.97 -18.00 10.49
N GLY A 89 25.43 -18.71 11.47
CA GLY A 89 26.18 -19.24 12.60
C GLY A 89 27.12 -20.32 12.09
N ASN A 90 28.23 -19.93 11.47
CA ASN A 90 29.35 -20.82 11.20
C ASN A 90 30.64 -20.01 11.10
N ILE A 91 31.17 -19.59 12.25
CA ILE A 91 32.56 -19.14 12.39
C ILE A 91 33.21 -19.93 13.51
N LYS A 92 33.81 -21.06 13.10
CA LYS A 92 35.12 -21.58 13.51
C LYS A 92 35.45 -21.53 15.02
N ALA A 93 35.18 -22.65 15.71
CA ALA A 93 35.91 -23.00 16.92
C ALA A 93 37.37 -23.29 16.53
N ASN A 94 38.27 -22.37 16.86
CA ASN A 94 39.70 -22.59 16.85
C ASN A 94 40.19 -22.14 18.22
N ASN A 95 40.43 -23.09 19.12
CA ASN A 95 41.30 -22.91 20.26
C ASN A 95 41.92 -24.27 20.56
N GLY A 96 43.17 -24.40 20.10
CA GLY A 96 44.08 -25.38 20.64
C GLY A 96 44.65 -24.86 21.96
N SER A 97 44.73 -25.73 22.94
CA SER A 97 45.82 -25.90 23.91
C SER A 97 45.58 -27.21 24.62
#